data_AF-A0A7S2SN96-F1
#
_entry.id   AF-A0A7S2SN96-F1
#
_cell.length_a   1.000
_cell.length_b   1.000
_cell.length_c   1.000
_cell.angle_alpha   90.00
_cell.angle_beta   90.00
_cell.angle_gamma   90.00
#
_symmetry.space_group_name_H-M   'P 1'
#
loop_
_entity.id
_entity.type
_entity.pdbx_description
1 polymer ?
#
loop_
_entity_poly.entity_id
_entity_poly.type
_entity_poly.pdbx_seq_one_letter_code
_entity_poly.pdbx_strand_id
1 'polypeptide(L)'
;GMHVIVHPDHLEELIALYETRGHPTELIKMLEQGCGLDGAHAGIFTELGVLYSKYMSEKLMEHIKIFWSRMNIPKLLRACEKARLWDEAVFLFKEDEQHDSAVKMMIDHSTSFKHELFLDCCQKVRNTEVLYMAITFYVEQQPKELNRLLQVLTPNLDHPRVVHLLRKSESTALAMQYLRDVQKENAPAVNEALNDLYIEEEDFASLRASIDDYDHFDQIVLAQKVEKHELLEFRRIAAYLFKKNKRFPQSIELSKGDKMYKDAIDTAAESGDPELVETLLRFFVEEQKDKECFCATLYTCYTLVQPDVALELAWRYGMIDFVMPFVIQYVRHTHDKLRVLEERTAPKKEDAAEEDHMNQAVAGMMGYGEGGPLMLTNGPGMGGVPPPGMDMYMQMQQQMGGMPAPGMQPGMQ
;
A
#
# COMPACT_ATOMS: atom_id res chain seq x y z
N GLY A 1 -48.63 41.03 -34.69
CA GLY A 1 -48.10 39.86 -33.99
C GLY A 1 -47.08 39.14 -34.83
N MET A 2 -47.52 38.24 -35.72
CA MET A 2 -46.65 37.33 -36.49
C MET A 2 -45.52 38.01 -37.30
N HIS A 3 -45.78 39.15 -37.94
CA HIS A 3 -44.73 39.90 -38.68
C HIS A 3 -43.75 40.66 -37.75
N VAL A 4 -44.15 40.96 -36.53
CA VAL A 4 -43.33 41.70 -35.54
C VAL A 4 -42.39 40.76 -34.80
N ILE A 5 -42.81 39.51 -34.56
CA ILE A 5 -42.00 38.47 -33.91
C ILE A 5 -40.74 38.13 -34.71
N VAL A 6 -40.73 38.35 -36.03
CA VAL A 6 -39.55 38.10 -36.87
C VAL A 6 -38.41 39.07 -36.54
N HIS A 7 -38.72 40.26 -36.02
CA HIS A 7 -37.73 41.27 -35.63
C HIS A 7 -37.30 41.10 -34.17
N PRO A 8 -36.02 40.78 -33.90
CA PRO A 8 -35.53 40.53 -32.53
C PRO A 8 -35.73 41.69 -31.56
N ASP A 9 -35.56 42.93 -32.04
CA ASP A 9 -35.57 44.13 -31.20
C ASP A 9 -36.97 44.45 -30.62
N HIS A 10 -38.03 44.01 -31.30
CA HIS A 10 -39.41 44.26 -30.87
C HIS A 10 -40.02 43.11 -30.06
N LEU A 11 -39.30 42.00 -29.90
CA LEU A 11 -39.83 40.80 -29.24
C LEU A 11 -40.03 41.04 -27.73
N GLU A 12 -39.05 41.64 -27.05
CA GLU A 12 -39.14 41.90 -25.61
C GLU A 12 -40.26 42.90 -25.26
N GLU A 13 -40.41 43.97 -26.06
CA GLU A 13 -41.48 44.95 -25.90
C GLU A 13 -42.87 44.33 -26.13
N LEU A 14 -42.99 43.46 -27.14
CA LEU A 14 -44.22 42.74 -27.42
C LEU A 14 -44.62 41.83 -26.25
N ILE A 15 -43.66 41.09 -25.68
CA ILE A 15 -43.91 40.23 -24.53
C ILE A 15 -44.39 41.04 -23.33
N ALA A 16 -43.73 42.16 -23.01
CA ALA A 16 -44.13 43.03 -21.92
C ALA A 16 -45.56 43.60 -22.11
N LEU A 17 -45.94 43.96 -23.34
CA LEU A 17 -47.29 44.44 -23.65
C LEU A 17 -48.36 43.35 -23.51
N TYR A 18 -48.05 42.11 -23.88
CA TYR A 18 -48.98 40.98 -23.73
C TYR A 18 -49.08 40.51 -22.26
N GLU A 19 -47.98 40.53 -21.52
CA GLU A 19 -47.97 40.21 -20.08
C GLU A 19 -48.75 41.26 -19.27
N THR A 20 -48.55 42.56 -19.55
CA THR A 20 -49.29 43.66 -18.87
C THR A 20 -50.78 43.65 -19.17
N ARG A 21 -51.19 43.18 -20.35
CA ARG A 21 -52.60 43.02 -20.73
C ARG A 21 -53.22 41.70 -20.25
N GLY A 22 -52.43 40.79 -19.68
CA GLY A 22 -52.93 39.54 -19.09
C GLY A 22 -53.38 38.48 -20.11
N HIS A 23 -52.83 38.49 -21.34
CA HIS A 23 -53.14 37.49 -22.37
C HIS A 23 -51.95 36.56 -22.68
N PRO A 24 -51.45 35.76 -21.71
CA PRO A 24 -50.26 34.91 -21.91
C PRO A 24 -50.54 33.70 -22.81
N THR A 25 -51.76 33.17 -22.84
CA THR A 25 -52.12 31.99 -23.64
C THR A 25 -52.11 32.28 -25.15
N GLU A 26 -52.53 33.47 -25.55
CA GLU A 26 -52.48 33.92 -26.95
C GLU A 26 -51.05 34.23 -27.39
N LEU A 27 -50.24 34.79 -26.50
CA LEU A 27 -48.81 35.03 -26.73
C LEU A 27 -48.06 33.72 -26.99
N ILE A 28 -48.31 32.69 -26.16
CA ILE A 28 -47.69 31.37 -26.34
C ILE A 28 -48.09 30.74 -27.68
N LYS A 29 -49.38 30.74 -28.03
CA LYS A 29 -49.84 30.22 -29.34
C LYS A 29 -49.21 30.98 -30.52
N MET A 30 -49.05 32.30 -30.37
CA MET A 30 -48.42 33.12 -31.40
C MET A 30 -46.93 32.76 -31.57
N LEU A 31 -46.21 32.56 -30.47
CA LEU A 31 -44.79 32.18 -30.49
C LEU A 31 -44.57 30.73 -30.95
N GLU A 32 -45.48 29.80 -30.63
CA GLU A 32 -45.50 28.43 -31.17
C GLU A 32 -45.57 28.44 -32.70
N GLN A 33 -46.47 29.26 -33.27
CA GLN A 33 -46.55 29.45 -34.72
C GLN A 33 -45.32 30.18 -35.28
N GLY A 34 -44.78 31.13 -34.52
CA GLY A 34 -43.56 31.88 -34.86
C GLY A 34 -42.31 31.00 -34.97
N CYS A 35 -42.24 29.89 -34.23
CA CYS A 35 -41.13 28.94 -34.30
C CYS A 35 -41.03 28.22 -35.66
N GLY A 36 -42.14 28.11 -36.40
CA GLY A 36 -42.20 27.46 -37.72
C GLY A 36 -41.93 28.37 -38.90
N LEU A 37 -41.63 29.66 -38.68
CA LEU A 37 -41.36 30.63 -39.75
C LEU A 37 -39.87 30.60 -40.15
N ASP A 38 -39.59 30.77 -41.45
CA ASP A 38 -38.22 30.80 -42.01
C ASP A 38 -37.33 31.92 -41.42
N GLY A 39 -37.93 32.95 -40.83
CA GLY A 39 -37.25 34.07 -40.15
C GLY A 39 -37.05 33.89 -38.64
N ALA A 40 -37.23 32.68 -38.09
CA ALA A 40 -37.16 32.47 -36.65
C ALA A 40 -35.72 32.60 -36.10
N HIS A 41 -35.53 33.55 -35.18
CA HIS A 41 -34.25 33.80 -34.50
C HIS A 41 -34.24 33.23 -33.07
N ALA A 42 -33.06 33.11 -32.45
CA ALA A 42 -32.86 32.47 -31.15
C ALA A 42 -33.69 33.07 -29.99
N GLY A 43 -34.01 34.37 -30.09
CA GLY A 43 -34.86 35.09 -29.14
C GLY A 43 -36.26 34.47 -29.01
N ILE A 44 -36.88 34.07 -30.12
CA ILE A 44 -38.23 33.47 -30.12
C ILE A 44 -38.25 32.19 -29.30
N PHE A 45 -37.28 31.30 -29.54
CA PHE A 45 -37.19 30.03 -28.82
C PHE A 45 -36.92 30.24 -27.34
N THR A 46 -36.03 31.17 -26.99
CA THR A 46 -35.66 31.50 -25.61
C THR A 46 -36.83 32.08 -24.84
N GLU A 47 -37.52 33.08 -25.40
CA GLU A 47 -38.66 33.73 -24.76
C GLU A 47 -39.87 32.80 -24.65
N LEU A 48 -40.11 31.95 -25.65
CA LEU A 48 -41.11 30.89 -25.54
C LEU A 48 -40.80 29.93 -24.38
N GLY A 49 -39.52 29.56 -24.21
CA GLY A 49 -39.08 28.77 -23.06
C GLY A 49 -39.33 29.48 -21.71
N VAL A 50 -39.06 30.79 -21.62
CA VAL A 50 -39.35 31.58 -20.41
C VAL A 50 -40.86 31.66 -20.12
N LEU A 51 -41.70 31.74 -21.15
CA LEU A 51 -43.15 31.74 -20.98
C LEU A 51 -43.67 30.36 -20.56
N TYR A 52 -43.14 29.28 -21.14
CA TYR A 52 -43.45 27.92 -20.69
C TYR A 52 -43.04 27.70 -19.24
N SER A 53 -41.88 28.19 -18.79
CA SER A 53 -41.48 28.05 -17.39
C SER A 53 -42.41 28.75 -16.40
N LYS A 54 -43.07 29.85 -16.81
CA LYS A 54 -44.04 30.58 -15.96
C LYS A 54 -45.45 30.01 -16.00
N TYR A 55 -45.94 29.60 -17.17
CA TYR A 55 -47.37 29.35 -17.40
C TYR A 55 -47.72 27.90 -17.76
N MET A 56 -46.80 27.13 -18.34
CA MET A 56 -47.03 25.74 -18.76
C MET A 56 -45.74 24.92 -18.66
N SER A 57 -45.45 24.42 -17.46
CA SER A 57 -44.25 23.63 -17.18
C SER A 57 -44.21 22.29 -17.93
N GLU A 58 -45.36 21.63 -18.16
CA GLU A 58 -45.43 20.31 -18.80
C GLU A 58 -44.82 20.28 -20.21
N LYS A 59 -44.97 21.36 -20.98
CA LYS A 59 -44.46 21.45 -22.36
C LYS A 59 -43.01 21.91 -22.44
N LEU A 60 -42.46 22.43 -21.34
CA LEU A 60 -41.13 23.03 -21.34
C LEU A 60 -40.05 21.99 -21.67
N MET A 61 -40.14 20.78 -21.11
CA MET A 61 -39.15 19.73 -21.33
C MET A 61 -39.10 19.28 -22.79
N GLU A 62 -40.25 19.17 -23.46
CA GLU A 62 -40.31 18.82 -24.89
C GLU A 62 -39.72 19.93 -25.76
N HIS A 63 -40.05 21.19 -25.45
CA HIS A 63 -39.52 22.36 -26.15
C HIS A 63 -37.99 22.43 -26.05
N ILE A 64 -37.44 22.24 -24.85
CA ILE A 64 -35.99 22.23 -24.63
C ILE A 64 -35.32 21.09 -25.42
N LYS A 65 -35.86 19.87 -25.37
CA LYS A 65 -35.28 18.73 -26.09
C LYS A 65 -35.17 18.95 -27.60
N ILE A 66 -36.10 19.68 -28.20
CA ILE A 66 -36.13 19.94 -29.64
C ILE A 66 -35.24 21.14 -30.00
N PHE A 67 -35.26 22.21 -29.20
CA PHE A 67 -34.70 23.50 -29.59
C PHE A 67 -33.46 23.97 -28.80
N TRP A 68 -32.88 23.13 -27.94
CA TRP A 68 -31.73 23.51 -27.09
C TRP A 68 -30.58 24.18 -27.86
N SER A 69 -30.28 23.75 -29.09
CA SER A 69 -29.18 24.30 -29.91
C SER A 69 -29.41 25.73 -30.43
N ARG A 70 -30.66 26.20 -30.45
CA ARG A 70 -31.05 27.52 -30.98
C ARG A 70 -31.50 28.50 -29.90
N MET A 71 -31.27 28.16 -28.63
CA MET A 71 -31.74 28.95 -27.48
C MET A 71 -30.57 29.57 -26.71
N ASN A 72 -30.86 30.66 -25.99
CA ASN A 72 -29.92 31.21 -25.02
C ASN A 72 -30.09 30.48 -23.68
N ILE A 73 -29.20 29.50 -23.45
CA ILE A 73 -29.23 28.61 -22.29
C ILE A 73 -29.11 29.40 -20.96
N PRO A 74 -28.16 30.34 -20.76
CA PRO A 74 -28.07 31.10 -19.51
C PRO A 74 -29.34 31.88 -19.12
N LYS A 75 -30.03 32.50 -20.09
CA LYS A 75 -31.27 33.24 -19.82
C LYS A 75 -32.39 32.29 -19.39
N LEU A 76 -32.49 31.14 -20.04
CA LEU A 76 -33.49 30.12 -19.74
C LEU A 76 -33.24 29.43 -18.40
N LEU A 77 -31.99 29.13 -18.06
CA LEU A 77 -31.60 28.55 -16.76
C LEU A 77 -32.09 29.42 -15.60
N ARG A 78 -31.83 30.73 -15.65
CA ARG A 78 -32.33 31.68 -14.63
C ARG A 78 -33.86 31.69 -14.53
N ALA A 79 -34.56 31.47 -15.65
CA ALA A 79 -36.01 31.38 -15.65
C ALA A 79 -36.51 30.05 -15.06
N CYS A 80 -35.82 28.94 -15.33
CA CYS A 80 -36.10 27.62 -14.76
C CYS A 80 -35.84 27.59 -13.25
N GLU A 81 -34.74 28.19 -12.78
CA GLU A 81 -34.42 28.34 -11.34
C GLU A 81 -35.50 29.14 -10.61
N LYS A 82 -35.95 30.26 -11.20
CA LYS A 82 -37.06 31.06 -10.64
C LYS A 82 -38.37 30.27 -10.56
N ALA A 83 -38.62 29.42 -11.56
CA ALA A 83 -39.80 28.56 -11.62
C ALA A 83 -39.67 27.26 -10.82
N ARG A 84 -38.50 26.98 -10.23
CA ARG A 84 -38.16 25.72 -9.52
C ARG A 84 -38.33 24.47 -10.39
N LEU A 85 -38.03 24.59 -11.68
CA LEU A 85 -38.07 23.50 -12.67
C LEU A 85 -36.68 22.88 -12.80
N TRP A 86 -36.35 22.05 -11.81
CA TRP A 86 -35.02 21.48 -11.62
C TRP A 86 -34.67 20.37 -12.64
N ASP A 87 -35.65 19.57 -13.06
CA ASP A 87 -35.45 18.51 -14.07
C ASP A 87 -35.01 19.08 -15.42
N GLU A 88 -35.67 20.15 -15.84
CA GLU A 88 -35.39 20.88 -17.07
C GLU A 88 -34.08 21.64 -16.97
N ALA A 89 -33.79 22.25 -15.82
CA ALA A 89 -32.55 22.98 -15.60
C ALA A 89 -31.32 22.04 -15.59
N VAL A 90 -31.43 20.86 -14.98
CA VAL A 90 -30.41 19.81 -15.03
C VAL A 90 -30.15 19.34 -16.45
N PHE A 91 -31.22 19.14 -17.25
CA PHE A 91 -31.08 18.78 -18.66
C PHE A 91 -30.33 19.87 -19.45
N LEU A 92 -30.67 21.14 -19.23
CA LEU A 92 -29.96 22.26 -19.85
C LEU A 92 -28.48 22.31 -19.47
N PHE A 93 -28.13 22.11 -18.20
CA PHE A 93 -26.72 22.06 -17.78
C PHE A 93 -25.96 20.87 -18.39
N LYS A 94 -26.63 19.75 -18.65
CA LYS A 94 -26.03 18.59 -19.33
C LYS A 94 -25.66 18.92 -20.77
N GLU A 95 -26.58 19.53 -21.52
CA GLU A 95 -26.37 19.89 -22.93
C GLU A 95 -25.38 21.04 -23.09
N ASP A 96 -25.27 21.94 -22.11
CA ASP A 96 -24.27 23.03 -22.08
C ASP A 96 -22.87 22.56 -21.60
N GLU A 97 -22.66 21.26 -21.44
CA GLU A 97 -21.42 20.63 -20.94
C GLU A 97 -20.99 21.09 -19.52
N GLN A 98 -21.85 21.81 -18.80
CA GLN A 98 -21.62 22.27 -17.43
C GLN A 98 -22.01 21.20 -16.40
N HIS A 99 -21.34 20.05 -16.45
CA HIS A 99 -21.62 18.90 -15.58
C HIS A 99 -21.45 19.20 -14.09
N ASP A 100 -20.48 20.06 -13.72
CA ASP A 100 -20.25 20.46 -12.32
C ASP A 100 -21.47 21.16 -11.71
N SER A 101 -22.08 22.08 -12.46
CA SER A 101 -23.28 22.82 -12.03
C SER A 101 -24.51 21.92 -12.00
N ALA A 102 -24.62 20.99 -12.97
CA ALA A 102 -25.69 19.99 -12.99
C ALA A 102 -25.67 19.12 -11.72
N VAL A 103 -24.48 18.62 -11.34
CA VAL A 103 -24.33 17.77 -10.15
C VAL A 103 -24.64 18.56 -8.88
N LYS A 104 -24.17 19.80 -8.75
CA LYS A 104 -24.52 20.66 -7.60
C LYS A 104 -26.02 20.88 -7.47
N MET A 105 -26.71 21.19 -8.56
CA MET A 105 -28.17 21.34 -8.52
C MET A 105 -28.89 20.05 -8.13
N MET A 106 -28.42 18.89 -8.60
CA MET A 106 -28.98 17.59 -8.20
C MET A 106 -28.74 17.30 -6.70
N ILE A 107 -27.61 17.76 -6.14
CA ILE A 107 -27.30 17.63 -4.71
C ILE A 107 -28.19 18.54 -3.87
N ASP A 108 -28.32 19.81 -4.25
CA ASP A 108 -29.13 20.81 -3.53
C ASP A 108 -30.63 20.48 -3.61
N HIS A 109 -31.05 19.80 -4.70
CA HIS A 109 -32.45 19.49 -4.99
C HIS A 109 -32.64 17.99 -5.29
N SER A 110 -32.74 17.20 -4.22
CA SER A 110 -32.99 15.75 -4.24
C SER A 110 -34.23 15.32 -5.06
N THR A 111 -35.18 16.23 -5.32
CA THR A 111 -36.38 15.95 -6.14
C THR A 111 -36.08 15.62 -7.60
N SER A 112 -34.95 16.09 -8.14
CA SER A 112 -34.57 15.90 -9.55
C SER A 112 -33.49 14.85 -9.75
N PHE A 113 -33.19 14.10 -8.69
CA PHE A 113 -32.17 13.09 -8.72
C PHE A 113 -32.59 11.89 -9.58
N LYS A 114 -31.81 11.63 -10.64
CA LYS A 114 -31.90 10.43 -11.48
C LYS A 114 -30.55 9.74 -11.48
N HIS A 115 -30.48 8.53 -10.91
CA HIS A 115 -29.23 7.82 -10.64
C HIS A 115 -28.33 7.67 -11.87
N GLU A 116 -28.85 7.17 -12.99
CA GLU A 116 -28.06 6.95 -14.21
C GLU A 116 -27.51 8.26 -14.79
N LEU A 117 -28.34 9.30 -14.83
CA LEU A 117 -27.93 10.62 -15.31
C LEU A 117 -26.87 11.24 -14.40
N PHE A 118 -26.99 11.03 -13.09
CA PHE A 118 -26.01 11.51 -12.12
C PHE A 118 -24.65 10.85 -12.33
N LEU A 119 -24.62 9.52 -12.51
CA LEU A 119 -23.37 8.77 -12.78
C LEU A 119 -22.67 9.26 -14.06
N ASP A 120 -23.43 9.44 -15.14
CA ASP A 120 -22.91 9.95 -16.41
C ASP A 120 -22.31 11.35 -16.28
N CYS A 121 -22.97 12.24 -15.53
CA CYS A 121 -22.46 13.58 -15.26
C CYS A 121 -21.19 13.52 -14.40
N CYS A 122 -21.18 12.71 -13.33
CA CYS A 122 -20.05 12.58 -12.42
C CYS A 122 -18.77 12.06 -13.09
N GLN A 123 -18.86 11.19 -14.11
CA GLN A 123 -17.68 10.76 -14.87
C GLN A 123 -17.00 11.90 -15.63
N LYS A 124 -17.77 12.92 -16.04
CA LYS A 124 -17.30 14.04 -16.87
C LYS A 124 -16.91 15.27 -16.05
N VAL A 125 -17.19 15.27 -14.74
CA VAL A 125 -16.85 16.35 -13.82
C VAL A 125 -15.33 16.45 -13.71
N ARG A 126 -14.79 17.66 -13.90
CA ARG A 126 -13.34 17.94 -13.75
C ARG A 126 -13.01 18.35 -12.32
N ASN A 127 -13.97 18.90 -11.59
CA ASN A 127 -13.77 19.40 -10.25
C ASN A 127 -13.95 18.28 -9.21
N THR A 128 -12.85 17.88 -8.58
CA THR A 128 -12.83 16.84 -7.55
C THR A 128 -13.63 17.20 -6.30
N GLU A 129 -13.79 18.48 -5.95
CA GLU A 129 -14.61 18.91 -4.81
C GLU A 129 -16.09 18.56 -4.99
N VAL A 130 -16.59 18.66 -6.22
CA VAL A 130 -17.98 18.31 -6.54
C VAL A 130 -18.19 16.80 -6.38
N LEU A 131 -17.17 15.99 -6.68
CA LEU A 131 -17.21 14.54 -6.46
C LEU A 131 -17.28 14.20 -4.96
N TYR A 132 -16.53 14.89 -4.10
CA TYR A 132 -16.63 14.66 -2.65
C TYR A 132 -17.99 15.08 -2.08
N MET A 133 -18.55 16.21 -2.55
CA MET A 133 -19.92 16.61 -2.19
C MET A 133 -20.95 15.57 -2.66
N ALA A 134 -20.79 15.03 -3.87
CA ALA A 134 -21.63 13.96 -4.39
C ALA A 134 -21.57 12.70 -3.52
N ILE A 135 -20.38 12.31 -3.06
CA ILE A 135 -20.21 11.16 -2.15
C ILE A 135 -20.94 11.41 -0.83
N THR A 136 -20.83 12.60 -0.23
CA THR A 136 -21.57 12.94 0.99
C THR A 136 -23.09 12.83 0.78
N PHE A 137 -23.60 13.36 -0.34
CA PHE A 137 -25.02 13.26 -0.68
C PHE A 137 -25.49 11.80 -0.82
N TYR A 138 -24.70 10.94 -1.47
CA TYR A 138 -25.05 9.52 -1.61
C TYR A 138 -25.03 8.78 -0.28
N VAL A 139 -24.08 9.09 0.60
CA VAL A 139 -24.02 8.52 1.94
C VAL A 139 -25.26 8.88 2.75
N GLU A 140 -25.74 10.13 2.65
CA GLU A 140 -26.90 10.61 3.41
C GLU A 140 -28.25 10.15 2.83
N GLN A 141 -28.40 10.16 1.50
CA GLN A 141 -29.71 9.95 0.85
C GLN A 141 -29.89 8.54 0.27
N GLN A 142 -28.82 7.90 -0.22
CA GLN A 142 -28.90 6.61 -0.91
C GLN A 142 -27.70 5.69 -0.62
N PRO A 143 -27.65 5.09 0.58
CA PRO A 143 -26.51 4.27 1.00
C PRO A 143 -26.27 3.01 0.14
N LYS A 144 -27.32 2.47 -0.50
CA LYS A 144 -27.23 1.22 -1.30
C LYS A 144 -26.52 1.40 -2.64
N GLU A 145 -26.59 2.58 -3.23
CA GLU A 145 -26.06 2.85 -4.57
C GLU A 145 -24.65 3.46 -4.54
N LEU A 146 -24.14 3.74 -3.34
CA LEU A 146 -22.81 4.30 -3.11
C LEU A 146 -21.70 3.46 -3.74
N ASN A 147 -21.75 2.13 -3.63
CA ASN A 147 -20.73 1.25 -4.21
C ASN A 147 -20.59 1.43 -5.72
N ARG A 148 -21.72 1.60 -6.42
CA ARG A 148 -21.73 1.80 -7.88
C ARG A 148 -21.14 3.14 -8.27
N LEU A 149 -21.46 4.20 -7.51
CA LEU A 149 -20.85 5.52 -7.70
C LEU A 149 -19.34 5.46 -7.49
N LEU A 150 -18.89 4.83 -6.41
CA LEU A 150 -17.47 4.74 -6.07
C LEU A 150 -16.68 3.93 -7.11
N GLN A 151 -17.24 2.84 -7.65
CA GLN A 151 -16.62 2.06 -8.74
C GLN A 151 -16.46 2.87 -10.02
N VAL A 152 -17.43 3.71 -10.35
CA VAL A 152 -17.37 4.58 -11.54
C VAL A 152 -16.34 5.69 -11.36
N LEU A 153 -16.17 6.17 -10.13
CA LEU A 153 -15.29 7.29 -9.80
C LEU A 153 -13.86 6.89 -9.43
N THR A 154 -13.56 5.59 -9.30
CA THR A 154 -12.23 5.07 -8.93
C THR A 154 -11.04 5.80 -9.57
N PRO A 155 -10.96 6.03 -10.90
CA PRO A 155 -9.77 6.62 -11.52
C PRO A 155 -9.55 8.11 -11.19
N ASN A 156 -10.56 8.82 -10.71
CA ASN A 156 -10.53 10.28 -10.51
C ASN A 156 -10.55 10.69 -9.03
N LEU A 157 -10.55 9.73 -8.11
CA LEU A 157 -10.69 9.98 -6.67
C LEU A 157 -9.36 9.85 -5.93
N ASP A 158 -9.19 10.68 -4.89
CA ASP A 158 -8.13 10.51 -3.90
C ASP A 158 -8.63 9.58 -2.78
N HIS A 159 -8.19 8.32 -2.80
CA HIS A 159 -8.70 7.28 -1.91
C HIS A 159 -8.54 7.60 -0.40
N PRO A 160 -7.40 8.10 0.10
CA PRO A 160 -7.26 8.55 1.49
C PRO A 160 -8.33 9.56 1.93
N ARG A 161 -8.66 10.54 1.08
CA ARG A 161 -9.67 11.55 1.39
C ARG A 161 -11.08 10.96 1.45
N VAL A 162 -11.40 10.05 0.53
CA VAL A 162 -12.67 9.31 0.54
C VAL A 162 -12.80 8.47 1.81
N VAL A 163 -11.73 7.77 2.21
CA VAL A 163 -11.73 6.98 3.45
C VAL A 163 -11.95 7.85 4.69
N HIS A 164 -11.31 9.02 4.77
CA HIS A 164 -11.52 9.94 5.89
C HIS A 164 -12.97 10.44 5.96
N LEU A 165 -13.57 10.75 4.80
CA LEU A 165 -14.97 11.15 4.70
C LEU A 165 -15.90 10.01 5.13
N LEU A 166 -15.66 8.79 4.65
CA LEU A 166 -16.44 7.60 5.00
C LEU A 166 -16.37 7.30 6.50
N ARG A 167 -15.18 7.41 7.09
CA ARG A 167 -14.96 7.23 8.54
C ARG A 167 -15.74 8.24 9.36
N LYS A 168 -15.82 9.50 8.91
CA LYS A 168 -16.61 10.55 9.57
C LYS A 168 -18.12 10.27 9.50
N SER A 169 -18.56 9.63 8.42
CA SER A 169 -19.97 9.29 8.19
C SER A 169 -20.39 7.91 8.72
N GLU A 170 -19.51 7.20 9.44
CA GLU A 170 -19.72 5.84 9.98
C GLU A 170 -20.18 4.80 8.93
N SER A 171 -20.05 5.11 7.64
CA SER A 171 -20.55 4.30 6.52
C SER A 171 -19.45 3.46 5.87
N THR A 172 -18.34 3.26 6.58
CA THR A 172 -17.16 2.53 6.08
C THR A 172 -17.52 1.09 5.66
N ALA A 173 -18.41 0.42 6.41
CA ALA A 173 -18.84 -0.95 6.12
C ALA A 173 -19.57 -1.08 4.77
N LEU A 174 -20.34 -0.06 4.37
CA LEU A 174 -21.05 -0.06 3.09
C LEU A 174 -20.10 -0.02 1.89
N ALA A 175 -18.91 0.55 2.07
CA ALA A 175 -17.90 0.69 1.03
C ALA A 175 -16.94 -0.49 0.94
N MET A 176 -17.20 -1.62 1.61
CA MET A 176 -16.28 -2.77 1.63
C MET A 176 -15.92 -3.27 0.23
N GLN A 177 -16.90 -3.40 -0.66
CA GLN A 177 -16.64 -3.88 -2.03
C GLN A 177 -15.71 -2.91 -2.78
N TYR A 178 -15.91 -1.61 -2.60
CA TYR A 178 -15.04 -0.59 -3.18
C TYR A 178 -13.63 -0.62 -2.58
N LEU A 179 -13.50 -0.77 -1.25
CA LEU A 179 -12.19 -0.83 -0.60
C LEU A 179 -11.38 -2.06 -1.06
N ARG A 180 -12.03 -3.21 -1.30
CA ARG A 180 -11.38 -4.39 -1.90
C ARG A 180 -10.90 -4.14 -3.32
N ASP A 181 -11.69 -3.44 -4.13
CA ASP A 181 -11.33 -3.11 -5.51
C ASP A 181 -10.15 -2.12 -5.57
N VAL A 182 -10.12 -1.14 -4.65
CA VAL A 182 -9.08 -0.10 -4.51
C VAL A 182 -7.82 -0.61 -3.81
N GLN A 183 -7.90 -1.73 -3.09
CA GLN A 183 -6.77 -2.28 -2.31
C GLN A 183 -5.50 -2.50 -3.14
N LYS A 184 -5.64 -2.71 -4.46
CA LYS A 184 -4.53 -2.82 -5.42
C LYS A 184 -3.56 -1.64 -5.42
N GLU A 185 -4.02 -0.44 -5.04
CA GLU A 185 -3.19 0.75 -5.00
C GLU A 185 -2.31 0.84 -3.73
N ASN A 186 -2.49 -0.07 -2.76
CA ASN A 186 -1.73 -0.18 -1.51
C ASN A 186 -1.64 1.15 -0.73
N ALA A 187 -2.74 1.91 -0.68
CA ALA A 187 -2.81 3.15 0.07
C ALA A 187 -2.97 2.86 1.58
N PRO A 188 -2.24 3.56 2.48
CA PRO A 188 -2.21 3.19 3.90
C PRO A 188 -3.53 3.45 4.60
N ALA A 189 -4.20 4.56 4.26
CA ALA A 189 -5.52 4.88 4.79
C ALA A 189 -6.57 3.82 4.41
N VAL A 190 -6.49 3.26 3.20
CA VAL A 190 -7.41 2.21 2.71
C VAL A 190 -7.15 0.90 3.47
N ASN A 191 -5.89 0.49 3.58
CA ASN A 191 -5.51 -0.72 4.31
C ASN A 191 -5.89 -0.63 5.79
N GLU A 192 -5.63 0.50 6.46
CA GLU A 192 -6.02 0.69 7.86
C GLU A 192 -7.53 0.64 8.06
N ALA A 193 -8.30 1.33 7.20
CA ALA A 193 -9.76 1.30 7.27
C ALA A 193 -10.32 -0.09 7.00
N LEU A 194 -9.75 -0.82 6.04
CA LEU A 194 -10.16 -2.17 5.70
C LEU A 194 -9.80 -3.16 6.83
N ASN A 195 -8.64 -3.00 7.46
CA ASN A 195 -8.24 -3.81 8.61
C ASN A 195 -9.13 -3.54 9.82
N ASP A 196 -9.49 -2.29 10.09
CA ASP A 196 -10.46 -1.94 11.14
C ASP A 196 -11.83 -2.59 10.84
N LEU A 197 -12.29 -2.61 9.59
CA LEU A 197 -13.53 -3.30 9.20
C LEU A 197 -13.46 -4.82 9.38
N TYR A 198 -12.35 -5.45 9.01
CA TYR A 198 -12.21 -6.90 9.20
C TYR A 198 -12.17 -7.30 10.68
N ILE A 199 -11.70 -6.41 11.56
CA ILE A 199 -11.80 -6.61 13.01
C ILE A 199 -13.26 -6.53 13.47
N GLU A 200 -14.03 -5.56 12.98
CA GLU A 200 -15.46 -5.42 13.32
C GLU A 200 -16.32 -6.57 12.79
N GLU A 201 -16.03 -7.09 11.59
CA GLU A 201 -16.76 -8.20 10.97
C GLU A 201 -16.25 -9.59 11.39
N GLU A 202 -15.20 -9.65 12.21
CA GLU A 202 -14.55 -10.86 12.68
C GLU A 202 -13.97 -11.78 11.57
N ASP A 203 -13.68 -11.24 10.38
CA ASP A 203 -13.12 -11.99 9.25
C ASP A 203 -11.59 -12.09 9.31
N PHE A 204 -11.11 -13.12 9.99
CA PHE A 204 -9.67 -13.43 10.15
C PHE A 204 -9.00 -13.92 8.86
N ALA A 205 -9.73 -14.55 7.94
CA ALA A 205 -9.16 -15.13 6.73
C ALA A 205 -8.85 -14.04 5.70
N SER A 206 -9.80 -13.13 5.49
CA SER A 206 -9.63 -11.98 4.61
C SER A 206 -8.60 -10.99 5.17
N LEU A 207 -8.57 -10.78 6.49
CA LEU A 207 -7.55 -9.95 7.13
C LEU A 207 -6.13 -10.49 6.89
N ARG A 208 -5.93 -11.81 7.01
CA ARG A 208 -4.62 -12.41 6.79
C ARG A 208 -4.17 -12.28 5.34
N ALA A 209 -5.04 -12.58 4.38
CA ALA A 209 -4.73 -12.42 2.96
C ALA A 209 -4.40 -10.96 2.62
N SER A 210 -5.20 -10.02 3.16
CA SER A 210 -4.98 -8.57 3.04
C SER A 210 -3.61 -8.13 3.54
N ILE A 211 -3.18 -8.61 4.72
CA ILE A 211 -1.88 -8.30 5.33
C ILE A 211 -0.70 -8.95 4.57
N ASP A 212 -0.92 -10.10 3.94
CA ASP A 212 0.11 -10.82 3.21
C ASP A 212 0.36 -10.20 1.83
N ASP A 213 -0.70 -9.73 1.16
CA ASP A 213 -0.62 -9.12 -0.17
C ASP A 213 -0.23 -7.63 -0.12
N TYR A 214 -0.62 -6.90 0.93
CA TYR A 214 -0.46 -5.44 1.03
C TYR A 214 0.22 -5.03 2.34
N ASP A 215 1.42 -4.44 2.25
CA ASP A 215 2.32 -4.20 3.38
C ASP A 215 2.31 -2.76 3.91
N HIS A 216 1.66 -1.83 3.21
CA HIS A 216 1.72 -0.40 3.52
C HIS A 216 0.61 0.01 4.49
N PHE A 217 0.83 -0.24 5.79
CA PHE A 217 -0.04 0.19 6.90
C PHE A 217 0.72 0.15 8.24
N ASP A 218 0.18 0.77 9.30
CA ASP A 218 0.80 0.70 10.63
C ASP A 218 0.56 -0.67 11.31
N GLN A 219 1.52 -1.57 11.11
CA GLN A 219 1.52 -2.93 11.68
C GLN A 219 1.53 -2.93 13.21
N ILE A 220 2.11 -1.91 13.86
CA ILE A 220 2.26 -1.87 15.32
C ILE A 220 0.95 -1.49 15.96
N VAL A 221 0.31 -0.43 15.46
CA VAL A 221 -0.98 0.05 15.97
C VAL A 221 -2.05 -1.00 15.73
N LEU A 222 -2.04 -1.66 14.56
CA LEU A 222 -2.95 -2.76 14.29
C LEU A 222 -2.72 -3.92 15.28
N ALA A 223 -1.46 -4.35 15.48
CA ALA A 223 -1.16 -5.44 16.40
C ALA A 223 -1.62 -5.16 17.85
N GLN A 224 -1.44 -3.93 18.34
CA GLN A 224 -1.92 -3.52 19.67
C GLN A 224 -3.45 -3.51 19.81
N LYS A 225 -4.18 -3.19 18.74
CA LYS A 225 -5.65 -3.26 18.73
C LYS A 225 -6.11 -4.72 18.76
N VAL A 226 -5.50 -5.55 17.93
CA VAL A 226 -5.86 -6.96 17.74
C VAL A 226 -5.46 -7.82 18.95
N GLU A 227 -4.41 -7.44 19.69
CA GLU A 227 -3.97 -8.08 20.94
C GLU A 227 -5.07 -8.17 22.00
N LYS A 228 -5.99 -7.20 22.06
CA LYS A 228 -7.07 -7.15 23.06
C LYS A 228 -8.34 -7.89 22.64
N HIS A 229 -8.38 -8.48 21.44
CA HIS A 229 -9.58 -9.11 20.92
C HIS A 229 -9.86 -10.45 21.62
N GLU A 230 -11.14 -10.80 21.78
CA GLU A 230 -11.57 -12.01 22.50
C GLU A 230 -11.30 -13.31 21.72
N LEU A 231 -11.06 -13.21 20.41
CA LEU A 231 -10.84 -14.34 19.52
C LEU A 231 -9.36 -14.67 19.40
N LEU A 232 -9.04 -15.96 19.57
CA LEU A 232 -7.66 -16.46 19.50
C LEU A 232 -7.02 -16.27 18.11
N GLU A 233 -7.80 -16.34 17.03
CA GLU A 233 -7.29 -16.16 15.66
C GLU A 233 -6.81 -14.72 15.40
N PHE A 234 -7.47 -13.73 15.99
CA PHE A 234 -6.99 -12.34 15.94
C PHE A 234 -5.70 -12.18 16.72
N ARG A 235 -5.62 -12.71 17.95
CA ARG A 235 -4.38 -12.70 18.74
C ARG A 235 -3.22 -13.41 18.02
N ARG A 236 -3.52 -14.46 17.25
CA ARG A 236 -2.56 -15.12 16.37
C ARG A 236 -2.07 -14.22 15.23
N ILE A 237 -2.97 -13.46 14.59
CA ILE A 237 -2.60 -12.46 13.59
C ILE A 237 -1.75 -11.35 14.22
N ALA A 238 -2.05 -10.92 15.46
CA ALA A 238 -1.23 -9.95 16.18
C ALA A 238 0.21 -10.47 16.44
N ALA A 239 0.35 -11.73 16.88
CA ALA A 239 1.65 -12.38 17.01
C ALA A 239 2.39 -12.45 15.66
N TYR A 240 1.69 -12.79 14.58
CA TYR A 240 2.25 -12.78 13.23
C TYR A 240 2.71 -11.40 12.76
N LEU A 241 1.96 -10.34 13.08
CA LEU A 241 2.33 -8.95 12.79
C LEU A 241 3.56 -8.50 13.59
N PHE A 242 3.61 -8.80 14.88
CA PHE A 242 4.79 -8.50 15.71
C PHE A 242 6.03 -9.25 15.23
N LYS A 243 5.86 -10.49 14.77
CA LYS A 243 6.89 -11.31 14.13
C LYS A 243 7.41 -10.68 12.83
N LYS A 244 6.53 -10.26 11.91
CA LYS A 244 6.93 -9.53 10.69
C LYS A 244 7.73 -8.26 11.01
N ASN A 245 7.37 -7.56 12.08
CA ASN A 245 8.01 -6.31 12.48
C ASN A 245 9.23 -6.49 13.42
N LYS A 246 9.77 -7.72 13.54
CA LYS A 246 10.94 -8.06 14.37
C LYS A 246 10.83 -7.71 15.86
N ARG A 247 9.60 -7.56 16.38
CA ARG A 247 9.33 -7.36 17.81
C ARG A 247 9.03 -8.70 18.48
N PHE A 248 10.06 -9.55 18.52
CA PHE A 248 9.99 -10.88 19.10
C PHE A 248 9.58 -10.96 20.58
N PRO A 249 10.04 -10.08 21.51
CA PRO A 249 9.67 -10.21 22.92
C PRO A 249 8.16 -10.01 23.16
N GLN A 250 7.54 -9.03 22.51
CA GLN A 250 6.10 -8.75 22.62
C GLN A 250 5.26 -9.91 22.01
N SER A 251 5.72 -10.46 20.88
CA SER A 251 5.08 -11.63 20.26
C SER A 251 5.14 -12.87 21.15
N ILE A 252 6.26 -13.09 21.85
CA ILE A 252 6.46 -14.24 22.74
C ILE A 252 5.60 -14.09 24.01
N GLU A 253 5.53 -12.90 24.61
CA GLU A 253 4.66 -12.64 25.76
C GLU A 253 3.17 -12.85 25.42
N LEU A 254 2.74 -12.37 24.25
CA LEU A 254 1.37 -12.59 23.78
C LEU A 254 1.08 -14.09 23.60
N SER A 255 2.00 -14.81 22.95
CA SER A 255 1.87 -16.26 22.70
C SER A 255 1.91 -17.09 23.99
N LYS A 256 2.66 -16.63 25.01
CA LYS A 256 2.66 -17.21 26.37
C LYS A 256 1.28 -17.04 27.03
N GLY A 257 0.69 -15.85 26.94
CA GLY A 257 -0.65 -15.58 27.46
C GLY A 257 -1.76 -16.36 26.74
N ASP A 258 -1.57 -16.65 25.45
CA ASP A 258 -2.49 -17.44 24.62
C ASP A 258 -2.36 -18.96 24.79
N LYS A 259 -1.34 -19.45 25.50
CA LYS A 259 -0.96 -20.87 25.58
C LYS A 259 -0.73 -21.51 24.20
N MET A 260 -0.39 -20.71 23.19
CA MET A 260 -0.14 -21.15 21.82
C MET A 260 1.35 -21.41 21.63
N TYR A 261 1.76 -22.59 22.08
CA TYR A 261 3.18 -22.94 22.20
C TYR A 261 3.89 -23.19 20.87
N LYS A 262 3.17 -23.65 19.83
CA LYS A 262 3.77 -23.85 18.50
C LYS A 262 4.22 -22.52 17.87
N ASP A 263 3.34 -21.53 17.85
CA ASP A 263 3.65 -20.22 17.26
C ASP A 263 4.71 -19.46 18.09
N ALA A 264 4.73 -19.63 19.42
CA ALA A 264 5.78 -19.11 20.29
C ALA A 264 7.17 -19.71 19.95
N ILE A 265 7.21 -21.02 19.71
CA ILE A 265 8.44 -21.75 19.39
C ILE A 265 8.97 -21.33 18.01
N ASP A 266 8.10 -21.23 17.00
CA ASP A 266 8.49 -20.80 15.66
C ASP A 266 8.96 -19.34 15.66
N THR A 267 8.34 -18.47 16.47
CA THR A 267 8.77 -17.08 16.64
C THR A 267 10.14 -16.97 17.32
N ALA A 268 10.41 -17.83 18.31
CA ALA A 268 11.70 -17.89 18.99
C ALA A 268 12.81 -18.49 18.12
N ALA A 269 12.48 -19.43 17.24
CA ALA A 269 13.43 -19.98 16.27
C ALA A 269 13.85 -18.91 15.23
N GLU A 270 12.92 -18.06 14.81
CA GLU A 270 13.18 -16.99 13.85
C GLU A 270 13.83 -15.74 14.45
N SER A 271 13.68 -15.50 15.76
CA SER A 271 14.29 -14.34 16.42
C SER A 271 15.82 -14.42 16.44
N GLY A 272 16.39 -15.64 16.50
CA GLY A 272 17.84 -15.83 16.52
C GLY A 272 18.51 -15.38 17.83
N ASP A 273 17.74 -15.05 18.87
CA ASP A 273 18.24 -14.56 20.15
C ASP A 273 18.27 -15.68 21.21
N PRO A 274 19.45 -16.12 21.68
CA PRO A 274 19.55 -17.22 22.64
C PRO A 274 18.90 -16.88 24.00
N GLU A 275 18.97 -15.63 24.45
CA GLU A 275 18.37 -15.19 25.73
C GLU A 275 16.84 -15.27 25.75
N LEU A 276 16.19 -14.97 24.61
CA LEU A 276 14.73 -15.08 24.47
C LEU A 276 14.31 -16.56 24.48
N VAL A 277 15.08 -17.41 23.81
CA VAL A 277 14.86 -18.87 23.80
C VAL A 277 15.04 -19.46 25.20
N GLU A 278 16.05 -19.05 25.95
CA GLU A 278 16.24 -19.45 27.36
C GLU A 278 15.09 -19.00 28.25
N THR A 279 14.62 -17.77 28.08
CA THR A 279 13.47 -17.24 28.84
C THR A 279 12.17 -17.98 28.49
N LEU A 280 12.03 -18.44 27.24
CA LEU A 280 10.91 -19.28 26.81
C LEU A 280 11.04 -20.71 27.37
N LEU A 281 12.23 -21.31 27.37
CA LEU A 281 12.51 -22.62 27.96
C LEU A 281 12.26 -22.64 29.47
N ARG A 282 12.72 -21.61 30.20
CA ARG A 282 12.44 -21.46 31.64
C ARG A 282 10.94 -21.39 31.91
N PHE A 283 10.20 -20.62 31.12
CA PHE A 283 8.74 -20.52 31.21
C PHE A 283 8.04 -21.88 30.97
N PHE A 284 8.42 -22.63 29.94
CA PHE A 284 7.83 -23.95 29.66
C PHE A 284 8.04 -24.94 30.80
N VAL A 285 9.21 -24.89 31.42
CA VAL A 285 9.63 -25.80 32.47
C VAL A 285 9.05 -25.40 33.83
N GLU A 286 8.91 -24.10 34.12
CA GLU A 286 8.38 -23.57 35.38
C GLU A 286 6.84 -23.52 35.43
N GLU A 287 6.17 -23.06 34.36
CA GLU A 287 4.72 -22.80 34.42
C GLU A 287 3.84 -23.97 33.97
N GLN A 288 4.23 -24.72 32.94
CA GLN A 288 3.33 -25.71 32.31
C GLN A 288 3.70 -27.16 32.60
N LYS A 289 4.97 -27.47 32.87
CA LYS A 289 5.49 -28.86 32.92
C LYS A 289 5.10 -29.69 31.68
N ASP A 290 4.88 -29.03 30.54
CA ASP A 290 4.54 -29.69 29.28
C ASP A 290 5.81 -30.23 28.60
N LYS A 291 5.95 -31.55 28.67
CA LYS A 291 7.12 -32.30 28.18
C LYS A 291 7.28 -32.20 26.66
N GLU A 292 6.17 -32.11 25.93
CA GLU A 292 6.14 -32.09 24.46
C GLU A 292 6.58 -30.72 23.91
N CYS A 293 6.16 -29.63 24.53
CA CYS A 293 6.54 -28.26 24.15
C CYS A 293 8.03 -28.00 24.42
N PHE A 294 8.57 -28.56 25.50
CA PHE A 294 10.00 -28.50 25.81
C PHE A 294 10.84 -29.23 24.76
N CYS A 295 10.47 -30.46 24.36
CA CYS A 295 11.11 -31.15 23.24
C CYS A 295 11.04 -30.37 21.95
N ALA A 296 9.84 -29.89 21.58
CA ALA A 296 9.64 -29.16 20.34
C ALA A 296 10.55 -27.92 20.28
N THR A 297 10.66 -27.16 21.38
CA THR A 297 11.55 -25.99 21.48
C THR A 297 13.03 -26.36 21.33
N LEU A 298 13.47 -27.47 21.93
CA LEU A 298 14.85 -27.93 21.82
C LEU A 298 15.21 -28.37 20.38
N TYR A 299 14.24 -28.94 19.65
CA TYR A 299 14.46 -29.37 18.27
C TYR A 299 14.41 -28.22 17.26
N THR A 300 13.43 -27.33 17.37
CA THR A 300 13.29 -26.20 16.45
C THR A 300 14.38 -25.15 16.67
N CYS A 301 14.76 -24.89 17.92
CA CYS A 301 15.80 -23.92 18.27
C CYS A 301 17.21 -24.56 18.37
N TYR A 302 17.46 -25.70 17.72
CA TYR A 302 18.69 -26.49 17.88
C TYR A 302 20.00 -25.71 17.74
N THR A 303 20.03 -24.67 16.89
CA THR A 303 21.22 -23.84 16.65
C THR A 303 21.45 -22.76 17.69
N LEU A 304 20.43 -22.43 18.49
CA LEU A 304 20.38 -21.27 19.38
C LEU A 304 20.42 -21.65 20.86
N VAL A 305 19.98 -22.87 21.21
CA VAL A 305 19.96 -23.31 22.61
C VAL A 305 21.37 -23.63 23.11
N GLN A 306 21.76 -23.03 24.24
CA GLN A 306 22.96 -23.44 24.95
C GLN A 306 22.75 -24.79 25.66
N PRO A 307 23.62 -25.80 25.41
CA PRO A 307 23.43 -27.16 25.93
C PRO A 307 23.46 -27.26 27.45
N ASP A 308 24.21 -26.39 28.12
CA ASP A 308 24.31 -26.29 29.57
C ASP A 308 22.97 -25.91 30.21
N VAL A 309 22.28 -24.90 29.68
CA VAL A 309 20.96 -24.47 30.16
C VAL A 309 19.92 -25.56 29.91
N ALA A 310 19.95 -26.22 28.74
CA ALA A 310 19.06 -27.33 28.42
C ALA A 310 19.23 -28.52 29.38
N LEU A 311 20.49 -28.89 29.68
CA LEU A 311 20.81 -29.98 30.60
C LEU A 311 20.48 -29.63 32.06
N GLU A 312 20.74 -28.39 32.48
CA GLU A 312 20.39 -27.91 33.81
C GLU A 312 18.87 -27.99 34.06
N LEU A 313 18.08 -27.48 33.11
CA LEU A 313 16.62 -27.51 33.19
C LEU A 313 16.09 -28.94 33.12
N ALA A 314 16.65 -29.80 32.26
CA ALA A 314 16.26 -31.21 32.18
C ALA A 314 16.54 -31.96 33.49
N TRP A 315 17.68 -31.68 34.14
CA TRP A 315 18.09 -32.32 35.37
C TRP A 315 17.26 -31.84 36.57
N ARG A 316 17.04 -30.54 36.72
CA ARG A 316 16.26 -29.96 37.83
C ARG A 316 14.80 -30.43 37.84
N TYR A 317 14.21 -30.66 36.67
CA TYR A 317 12.79 -30.98 36.53
C TYR A 317 12.51 -32.45 36.18
N GLY A 318 13.54 -33.30 36.11
CA GLY A 318 13.41 -34.74 35.90
C GLY A 318 12.94 -35.12 34.49
N MET A 319 13.33 -34.36 33.47
CA MET A 319 12.94 -34.54 32.06
C MET A 319 14.12 -34.99 31.18
N ILE A 320 15.01 -35.81 31.72
CA ILE A 320 16.24 -36.25 31.02
C ILE A 320 15.92 -37.05 29.76
N ASP A 321 14.95 -37.98 29.82
CA ASP A 321 14.60 -38.87 28.71
C ASP A 321 14.20 -38.14 27.42
N PHE A 322 13.62 -36.94 27.58
CA PHE A 322 13.14 -36.08 26.50
C PHE A 322 14.23 -35.21 25.88
N VAL A 323 15.32 -34.96 26.62
CA VAL A 323 16.50 -34.17 26.18
C VAL A 323 17.60 -35.07 25.61
N MET A 324 17.61 -36.36 25.94
CA MET A 324 18.61 -37.30 25.45
C MET A 324 18.77 -37.31 23.92
N PRO A 325 17.71 -37.31 23.10
CA PRO A 325 17.86 -37.23 21.65
C PRO A 325 18.56 -35.95 21.15
N PHE A 326 18.25 -34.79 21.77
CA PHE A 326 18.90 -33.51 21.48
C PHE A 326 20.39 -33.57 21.84
N VAL A 327 20.72 -34.13 23.00
CA VAL A 327 22.12 -34.29 23.46
C VAL A 327 22.88 -35.23 22.55
N ILE A 328 22.28 -36.33 22.09
CA ILE A 328 22.91 -37.26 21.14
C ILE A 328 23.23 -36.57 19.82
N GLN A 329 22.31 -35.76 19.29
CA GLN A 329 22.54 -34.99 18.07
C GLN A 329 23.62 -33.92 18.26
N TYR A 330 23.61 -33.23 19.40
CA TYR A 330 24.63 -32.25 19.76
C TYR A 330 26.01 -32.90 19.86
N VAL A 331 26.14 -34.02 20.57
CA VAL A 331 27.39 -34.79 20.71
C VAL A 331 27.88 -35.30 19.36
N ARG A 332 26.99 -35.76 18.48
CA ARG A 332 27.37 -36.14 17.11
C ARG A 332 27.90 -34.95 16.32
N HIS A 333 27.21 -33.82 16.37
CA HIS A 333 27.60 -32.62 15.63
C HIS A 333 28.90 -32.00 16.17
N THR A 334 29.11 -32.01 17.49
CA THR A 334 30.39 -31.60 18.07
C THR A 334 31.49 -32.60 17.71
N HIS A 335 31.23 -33.91 17.70
CA HIS A 335 32.20 -34.90 17.24
C HIS A 335 32.55 -34.73 15.76
N ASP A 336 31.58 -34.48 14.88
CA ASP A 336 31.81 -34.21 13.46
C ASP A 336 32.59 -32.90 13.25
N LYS A 337 32.26 -31.83 14.00
CA LYS A 337 33.02 -30.56 13.98
C LYS A 337 34.43 -30.72 14.53
N LEU A 338 34.59 -31.46 15.62
CA LEU A 338 35.89 -31.77 16.19
C LEU A 338 36.72 -32.58 15.20
N ARG A 339 36.15 -33.57 14.51
CA ARG A 339 36.84 -34.30 13.42
C ARG A 339 37.29 -33.36 12.30
N VAL A 340 36.43 -32.46 11.83
CA VAL A 340 36.80 -31.49 10.79
C VAL A 340 37.88 -30.51 11.28
N LEU A 341 37.82 -30.10 12.55
CA LEU A 341 38.85 -29.27 13.15
C LEU A 341 40.15 -30.05 13.37
N GLU A 342 40.09 -31.31 13.77
CA GLU A 342 41.22 -32.23 13.89
C GLU A 342 41.84 -32.52 12.53
N GLU A 343 41.07 -32.60 11.44
CA GLU A 343 41.58 -32.73 10.07
C GLU A 343 42.23 -31.43 9.58
N ARG A 344 41.74 -30.26 10.01
CA ARG A 344 42.31 -28.94 9.67
C ARG A 344 43.49 -28.53 10.55
N THR A 345 43.55 -29.03 11.77
CA THR A 345 44.58 -28.74 12.80
C THR A 345 45.52 -29.91 12.99
N ALA A 346 45.25 -31.06 12.34
CA ALA A 346 46.24 -32.10 12.14
C ALA A 346 47.45 -31.39 11.56
N PRO A 347 48.64 -31.56 12.17
CA PRO A 347 49.84 -31.10 11.52
C PRO A 347 49.78 -31.70 10.11
N LYS A 348 50.02 -30.88 9.08
CA LYS A 348 50.37 -31.42 7.77
C LYS A 348 51.35 -32.55 8.10
N LYS A 349 51.04 -33.77 7.68
CA LYS A 349 52.06 -34.80 7.58
C LYS A 349 53.06 -34.20 6.59
N GLU A 350 54.00 -33.40 7.08
CA GLU A 350 55.28 -33.19 6.44
C GLU A 350 55.82 -34.60 6.30
N ASP A 351 55.65 -35.13 5.11
CA ASP A 351 56.73 -35.77 4.39
C ASP A 351 57.60 -36.72 5.22
N ALA A 352 56.97 -37.68 5.91
CA ALA A 352 57.64 -38.92 6.29
C ALA A 352 58.13 -39.72 5.06
N ALA A 353 57.82 -39.28 3.83
CA ALA A 353 58.39 -39.76 2.59
C ALA A 353 59.62 -38.97 2.10
N GLU A 354 59.88 -37.74 2.59
CA GLU A 354 61.08 -36.97 2.21
C GLU A 354 62.25 -37.20 3.17
N GLU A 355 62.01 -37.52 4.46
CA GLU A 355 63.11 -37.92 5.37
C GLU A 355 63.74 -39.27 4.98
N ASP A 356 62.97 -40.22 4.44
CA ASP A 356 63.51 -41.49 3.94
C ASP A 356 64.28 -41.33 2.62
N HIS A 357 63.90 -40.36 1.77
CA HIS A 357 64.64 -40.06 0.54
C HIS A 357 65.94 -39.26 0.79
N MET A 358 65.98 -38.43 1.83
CA MET A 358 67.18 -37.63 2.15
C MET A 358 68.24 -38.46 2.91
N ASN A 359 67.84 -39.42 3.75
CA ASN A 359 68.78 -40.35 4.40
C ASN A 359 69.43 -41.34 3.41
N GLN A 360 68.74 -41.69 2.31
CA GLN A 360 69.30 -42.58 1.28
C GLN A 360 70.27 -41.85 0.32
N ALA A 361 70.11 -40.54 0.12
CA ALA A 361 71.02 -39.73 -0.69
C ALA A 361 72.34 -39.38 0.03
N VAL A 362 72.31 -39.20 1.36
CA VAL A 362 73.52 -38.90 2.15
C VAL A 362 74.41 -40.14 2.36
N ALA A 363 73.84 -41.34 2.38
CA ALA A 363 74.60 -42.59 2.45
C ALA A 363 75.35 -42.93 1.14
N GLY A 364 74.86 -42.44 -0.02
CA GLY A 364 75.52 -42.62 -1.33
C GLY A 364 76.67 -41.65 -1.61
N MET A 365 76.82 -40.59 -0.81
CA MET A 365 77.83 -39.54 -0.98
C MET A 365 78.99 -39.65 0.04
N MET A 366 78.97 -40.65 0.93
CA MET A 366 79.99 -40.93 1.96
C MET A 366 80.92 -42.09 1.55
N GLY A 367 81.31 -42.13 0.28
CA GLY A 367 82.02 -43.27 -0.33
C GLY A 367 83.39 -42.97 -0.96
N TYR A 368 83.96 -41.77 -0.84
CA TYR A 368 85.31 -41.48 -1.37
C TYR A 368 86.08 -40.46 -0.51
N GLY A 369 87.13 -40.95 0.15
CA GLY A 369 88.46 -40.33 0.16
C GLY A 369 88.65 -38.96 0.84
N GLU A 370 89.11 -39.01 2.09
CA GLU A 370 90.41 -38.46 2.52
C GLU A 370 90.77 -36.99 2.15
N GLY A 371 90.71 -36.09 3.15
CA GLY A 371 91.42 -34.79 3.14
C GLY A 371 90.62 -33.62 3.70
N GLY A 372 90.93 -33.18 4.93
CA GLY A 372 90.28 -32.05 5.64
C GLY A 372 90.58 -30.64 5.05
N PRO A 373 90.34 -29.52 5.78
CA PRO A 373 90.04 -29.39 7.20
C PRO A 373 88.87 -28.43 7.61
N LEU A 374 88.52 -28.56 8.89
CA LEU A 374 87.79 -27.65 9.78
C LEU A 374 87.96 -26.14 9.49
N MET A 375 86.85 -25.38 9.58
CA MET A 375 86.86 -23.98 10.02
C MET A 375 85.69 -23.68 10.98
N LEU A 376 86.05 -23.55 12.26
CA LEU A 376 85.29 -22.85 13.32
C LEU A 376 85.41 -21.33 13.12
N THR A 377 84.31 -20.58 13.18
CA THR A 377 84.29 -19.16 13.64
C THR A 377 82.84 -18.62 13.62
N ASN A 378 82.14 -18.59 14.77
CA ASN A 378 82.05 -17.46 15.74
C ASN A 378 80.92 -16.45 15.39
N GLY A 379 79.82 -16.44 16.16
CA GLY A 379 78.83 -15.34 16.16
C GLY A 379 79.34 -14.12 16.96
N PRO A 380 78.50 -13.18 17.45
CA PRO A 380 77.11 -12.78 17.12
C PRO A 380 76.94 -11.24 16.94
N GLY A 381 75.78 -10.76 16.48
CA GLY A 381 75.20 -9.48 16.96
C GLY A 381 74.93 -8.31 15.99
N MET A 382 73.73 -7.75 16.17
CA MET A 382 73.26 -6.37 15.92
C MET A 382 73.03 -5.84 14.49
N GLY A 383 71.74 -5.59 14.19
CA GLY A 383 71.24 -4.20 14.09
C GLY A 383 70.73 -3.70 12.74
N GLY A 384 69.44 -3.34 12.68
CA GLY A 384 68.96 -2.15 11.94
C GLY A 384 68.30 -2.34 10.57
N VAL A 385 66.97 -2.22 10.55
CA VAL A 385 66.08 -1.82 9.43
C VAL A 385 66.35 -0.30 9.12
N PRO A 386 65.90 0.36 8.01
CA PRO A 386 64.82 0.01 7.06
C PRO A 386 65.03 0.51 5.57
N PRO A 387 63.99 0.77 4.72
CA PRO A 387 63.87 0.41 3.29
C PRO A 387 64.19 1.65 2.37
N PRO A 388 63.73 1.90 1.10
CA PRO A 388 62.78 1.23 0.19
C PRO A 388 63.11 1.25 -1.33
N GLY A 389 62.23 0.63 -2.15
CA GLY A 389 61.89 1.07 -3.51
C GLY A 389 62.70 0.49 -4.68
N MET A 390 62.02 -0.04 -5.71
CA MET A 390 61.88 0.61 -7.03
C MET A 390 61.40 -0.42 -8.08
N ASP A 391 60.22 -0.16 -8.64
CA ASP A 391 59.70 -0.76 -9.88
C ASP A 391 60.61 -0.44 -11.08
N MET A 392 60.77 -1.39 -12.01
CA MET A 392 60.97 -1.06 -13.43
C MET A 392 60.64 -2.23 -14.38
N TYR A 393 59.69 -1.92 -15.30
CA TYR A 393 59.69 -2.21 -16.75
C TYR A 393 59.24 -3.62 -17.18
N MET A 394 58.41 -3.81 -18.22
CA MET A 394 58.07 -2.94 -19.37
C MET A 394 56.88 -3.53 -20.18
N GLN A 395 56.04 -2.61 -20.73
CA GLN A 395 55.49 -2.55 -22.11
C GLN A 395 54.68 -3.73 -22.70
N MET A 396 53.62 -3.55 -23.52
CA MET A 396 53.18 -2.51 -24.48
C MET A 396 51.71 -2.91 -24.89
N GLN A 397 50.76 -2.12 -25.41
CA GLN A 397 50.83 -1.06 -26.43
C GLN A 397 49.43 -0.43 -26.70
N GLN A 398 49.41 0.91 -26.83
CA GLN A 398 48.55 1.80 -27.67
C GLN A 398 47.01 1.84 -27.49
N GLN A 399 46.30 2.98 -27.62
CA GLN A 399 46.61 4.22 -28.32
C GLN A 399 45.71 5.40 -27.85
N MET A 400 46.35 6.57 -27.69
CA MET A 400 45.90 7.94 -27.98
C MET A 400 44.57 8.51 -27.43
N GLY A 401 44.70 9.63 -26.70
CA GLY A 401 43.91 10.81 -27.03
C GLY A 401 43.33 11.63 -25.87
N GLY A 402 44.14 12.45 -25.21
CA GLY A 402 43.77 13.82 -24.81
C GLY A 402 42.75 14.03 -23.69
N MET A 403 43.24 14.08 -22.45
CA MET A 403 42.77 15.03 -21.41
C MET A 403 43.58 16.34 -21.57
N PRO A 404 43.16 17.53 -21.07
CA PRO A 404 42.99 17.78 -19.63
C PRO A 404 41.80 18.72 -19.28
N ALA A 405 41.03 18.43 -18.25
CA ALA A 405 41.25 18.68 -16.82
C ALA A 405 40.77 20.07 -16.34
N PRO A 406 40.29 20.18 -15.09
CA PRO A 406 39.37 21.20 -14.62
C PRO A 406 40.06 22.34 -13.87
N GLY A 407 39.57 23.56 -14.02
CA GLY A 407 40.07 24.76 -13.34
C GLY A 407 38.98 25.52 -12.59
N MET A 408 39.14 25.56 -11.26
CA MET A 408 38.84 26.64 -10.31
C MET A 408 37.81 27.76 -10.66
N GLN A 409 36.88 27.94 -9.70
CA GLN A 409 36.10 29.15 -9.29
C GLN A 409 36.83 30.52 -9.44
N PRO A 410 36.19 31.71 -9.24
CA PRO A 410 34.85 32.06 -8.70
C PRO A 410 34.11 33.21 -9.45
N GLY A 411 32.88 33.57 -9.02
CA GLY A 411 32.41 34.97 -9.13
C GLY A 411 30.94 35.23 -9.47
N MET A 412 30.22 35.76 -8.48
CA MET A 412 29.21 36.84 -8.54
C MET A 412 28.37 37.05 -9.82
N GLN A 413 27.04 36.94 -9.67
CA GLN A 413 26.11 38.06 -9.74
C GLN A 413 24.79 37.72 -9.06
#